data_AF-A0A4P5UWE3-F1
#
_entry.id   AF-A0A4P5UWE3-F1
#
_cell.length_a   1.000
_cell.length_b   1.000
_cell.length_c   1.000
_cell.angle_alpha   90.00
_cell.angle_beta   90.00
_cell.angle_gamma   90.00
#
_symmetry.space_group_name_H-M   'P 1'
#
loop_
_entity.id
_entity.type
_entity.pdbx_description
1 polymer ?
#
loop_
_entity_poly.entity_id
_entity_poly.type
_entity_poly.pdbx_seq_one_letter_code
_entity_poly.pdbx_strand_id
1 'polypeptide(L)'
;MKFRLLVFCLAFVFIRISYAETPNDPAKRRSARIAGTYSYGFTVEEHHDPTISPITGGAQELGPSGSLYIYPETDSTVLFYFDISSGFPSYNVGTLYGRLLIKNNKGIYNYKLPGETGSCKLSFDFTKKHIVVKTVEGMTACSFGPNIIADNRYFRYNGAIPEYVKSGTDTIIFSTMSPENYNQSKKTTIP
;
A
#
# COMPACT_ATOMS: atom_id res chain seq x y z
N MET A 1 44.40 -3.00 67.75
CA MET A 1 44.23 -2.21 66.50
C MET A 1 43.00 -2.76 65.78
N LYS A 2 41.94 -1.95 65.66
CA LYS A 2 40.64 -2.33 65.07
C LYS A 2 40.67 -2.00 63.58
N PHE A 3 40.25 -2.91 62.70
CA PHE A 3 39.80 -2.55 61.36
C PHE A 3 38.58 -3.40 61.00
N ARG A 4 37.40 -2.76 61.06
CA ARG A 4 36.13 -3.29 60.58
C ARG A 4 36.09 -3.05 59.07
N LEU A 5 36.05 -4.11 58.28
CA LEU A 5 35.80 -4.02 56.85
C LEU A 5 34.29 -3.93 56.62
N LEU A 6 33.81 -2.72 56.35
CA LEU A 6 32.41 -2.44 56.06
C LEU A 6 32.17 -2.72 54.58
N VAL A 7 31.59 -3.87 54.26
CA VAL A 7 31.18 -4.23 52.89
C VAL A 7 29.91 -3.44 52.57
N PHE A 8 30.08 -2.35 51.82
CA PHE A 8 28.97 -1.62 51.20
C PHE A 8 28.41 -2.48 50.06
N CYS A 9 27.31 -3.18 50.30
CA CYS A 9 26.47 -3.74 49.26
C CYS A 9 25.86 -2.59 48.45
N LEU A 10 26.50 -2.24 47.33
CA LEU A 10 25.91 -1.45 46.26
C LEU A 10 24.78 -2.26 45.63
N ALA A 11 23.56 -2.05 46.12
CA ALA A 11 22.36 -2.46 45.42
C ALA A 11 22.27 -1.67 44.12
N PHE A 12 22.74 -2.27 43.02
CA PHE A 12 22.40 -1.82 41.67
C PHE A 12 20.89 -2.00 41.49
N VAL A 13 20.14 -0.94 41.82
CA VAL A 13 18.76 -0.77 41.40
C VAL A 13 18.80 -0.66 39.88
N PHE A 14 18.62 -1.79 39.19
CA PHE A 14 18.29 -1.78 37.78
C PHE A 14 16.92 -1.11 37.65
N ILE A 15 16.93 0.22 37.49
CA ILE A 15 15.79 0.97 37.01
C ILE A 15 15.54 0.43 35.60
N ARG A 16 14.63 -0.55 35.49
CA ARG A 16 14.00 -0.92 34.24
C ARG A 16 13.22 0.31 33.82
N ILE A 17 13.86 1.19 33.05
CA ILE A 17 13.16 2.19 32.25
C ILE A 17 12.36 1.35 31.25
N SER A 18 11.12 1.02 31.63
CA SER A 18 10.09 0.64 30.68
C SER A 18 9.92 1.86 29.79
N TYR A 19 10.66 1.91 28.69
CA TYR A 19 10.35 2.82 27.60
C TYR A 19 8.88 2.57 27.29
N ALA A 20 8.05 3.57 27.55
CA ALA A 20 6.66 3.54 27.14
C ALA A 20 6.67 3.21 25.64
N GLU A 21 6.14 2.03 25.28
CA GLU A 21 5.95 1.70 23.88
C GLU A 21 5.12 2.81 23.26
N THR A 22 5.72 3.54 22.33
CA THR A 22 5.01 4.52 21.50
C THR A 22 3.74 3.85 20.98
N PRO A 23 2.55 4.42 21.23
CA PRO A 23 1.32 3.79 20.79
C PRO A 23 1.39 3.63 19.27
N ASN A 24 1.31 2.39 18.79
CA ASN A 24 0.95 2.09 17.41
C ASN A 24 1.95 2.51 16.29
N ASP A 25 3.25 2.31 16.48
CA ASP A 25 4.26 2.46 15.41
C ASP A 25 4.02 1.47 14.24
N PRO A 26 3.67 1.95 13.03
CA PRO A 26 3.39 1.09 11.88
C PRO A 26 4.60 0.25 11.45
N ALA A 27 5.82 0.71 11.70
CA ALA A 27 7.05 0.02 11.32
C ALA A 27 7.31 -1.25 12.14
N LYS A 28 6.73 -1.35 13.34
CA LYS A 28 6.85 -2.54 14.21
C LYS A 28 5.90 -3.67 13.84
N ARG A 29 4.92 -3.40 12.97
CA ARG A 29 3.90 -4.38 12.57
C ARG A 29 4.51 -5.45 11.67
N ARG A 30 4.08 -6.70 11.82
CA ARG A 30 4.53 -7.81 10.94
C ARG A 30 4.25 -7.54 9.45
N SER A 31 3.21 -6.79 9.15
CA SER A 31 2.83 -6.37 7.80
C SER A 31 3.75 -5.28 7.22
N ALA A 32 4.56 -4.60 8.03
CA ALA A 32 5.48 -3.55 7.56
C ALA A 32 6.50 -4.08 6.53
N ARG A 33 6.85 -5.37 6.60
CA ARG A 33 7.76 -6.00 5.63
C ARG A 33 7.27 -5.98 4.17
N ILE A 34 5.96 -5.78 3.95
CA ILE A 34 5.36 -5.65 2.62
C ILE A 34 4.89 -4.21 2.32
N ALA A 35 5.06 -3.28 3.26
CA ALA A 35 4.75 -1.87 3.05
C ALA A 35 5.68 -1.23 2.02
N GLY A 36 5.19 -0.18 1.35
CA GLY A 36 5.94 0.51 0.31
C GLY A 36 5.07 0.99 -0.84
N THR A 37 5.73 1.56 -1.83
CA THR A 37 5.14 1.93 -3.12
C THR A 37 5.61 0.95 -4.18
N TYR A 38 4.66 0.42 -4.93
CA TYR A 38 4.88 -0.50 -6.03
C TYR A 38 4.27 0.09 -7.29
N SER A 39 4.92 -0.11 -8.44
CA SER A 39 4.48 0.51 -9.69
C SER A 39 4.70 -0.41 -10.89
N TYR A 40 4.00 -0.12 -11.99
CA TYR A 40 4.26 -0.69 -13.32
C TYR A 40 4.13 0.40 -14.38
N GLY A 41 4.59 0.09 -15.60
CA GLY A 41 4.48 0.98 -16.77
C GLY A 41 5.77 1.75 -17.04
N PHE A 42 5.67 2.70 -17.98
CA PHE A 42 6.77 3.29 -18.75
C PHE A 42 7.99 3.83 -17.96
N THR A 43 7.85 4.15 -16.67
CA THR A 43 8.93 4.69 -15.82
C THR A 43 9.57 3.67 -14.88
N VAL A 44 9.06 2.43 -14.84
CA VAL A 44 9.53 1.39 -13.90
C VAL A 44 10.52 0.42 -14.57
N GLU A 45 10.44 0.26 -15.90
CA GLU A 45 11.35 -0.62 -16.65
C GLU A 45 12.76 -0.04 -16.79
N GLU A 46 12.91 1.29 -16.81
CA GLU A 46 14.22 1.96 -16.94
C GLU A 46 15.17 1.70 -15.75
N HIS A 47 14.65 1.31 -14.57
CA HIS A 47 15.44 1.08 -13.36
C HIS A 47 15.68 -0.38 -12.98
N HIS A 48 15.20 -1.37 -13.76
CA HIS A 48 15.38 -2.79 -13.40
C HIS A 48 16.00 -3.68 -14.46
N ASP A 49 16.15 -3.21 -15.71
CA ASP A 49 16.87 -3.93 -16.76
C ASP A 49 17.75 -2.96 -17.59
N PRO A 50 19.08 -2.96 -17.42
CA PRO A 50 19.97 -2.10 -18.18
C PRO A 50 20.08 -2.46 -19.68
N THR A 51 19.40 -3.53 -20.13
CA THR A 51 19.34 -3.93 -21.55
C THR A 51 18.13 -3.37 -22.29
N ILE A 52 17.17 -2.78 -21.58
CA ILE A 52 15.98 -2.15 -22.17
C ILE A 52 16.27 -0.66 -22.35
N SER A 53 16.43 -0.24 -23.60
CA SER A 53 16.63 1.18 -23.97
C SER A 53 15.43 2.02 -23.51
N PRO A 54 15.64 3.23 -22.97
CA PRO A 54 14.54 4.16 -22.71
C PRO A 54 13.78 4.37 -24.01
N ILE A 55 12.48 4.08 -24.03
CA ILE A 55 11.64 4.43 -25.17
C ILE A 55 11.45 5.95 -25.10
N THR A 56 12.31 6.69 -25.80
CA THR A 56 12.16 8.13 -26.05
C THR A 56 11.03 8.36 -27.05
N GLY A 57 9.80 8.04 -26.67
CA GLY A 57 8.58 8.50 -27.34
C GLY A 57 8.25 9.89 -26.81
N GLY A 58 7.84 10.82 -27.67
CA GLY A 58 7.33 12.12 -27.21
C GLY A 58 6.15 11.94 -26.25
N ALA A 59 5.74 13.00 -25.54
CA ALA A 59 4.64 12.98 -24.54
C ALA A 59 3.29 12.38 -25.04
N GLN A 60 3.18 12.11 -26.34
CA GLN A 60 2.07 11.44 -27.03
C GLN A 60 2.03 9.90 -26.88
N GLU A 61 3.06 9.24 -26.32
CA GLU A 61 3.17 7.76 -26.28
C GLU A 61 3.26 7.16 -24.87
N LEU A 62 2.72 7.82 -23.84
CA LEU A 62 2.69 7.23 -22.50
C LEU A 62 1.66 6.09 -22.44
N GLY A 63 2.15 4.86 -22.39
CA GLY A 63 1.33 3.66 -22.19
C GLY A 63 0.73 3.57 -20.78
N PRO A 64 -0.09 2.53 -20.50
CA PRO A 64 -0.69 2.33 -19.19
C PRO A 64 0.36 2.29 -18.08
N SER A 65 0.04 2.91 -16.95
CA SER A 65 0.91 2.95 -15.78
C SER A 65 0.09 2.97 -14.51
N GLY A 66 0.69 2.55 -13.41
CA GLY A 66 -0.02 2.57 -12.13
C GLY A 66 0.90 2.45 -10.94
N SER A 67 0.42 2.98 -9.83
CA SER A 67 1.03 2.88 -8.51
C SER A 67 0.08 2.23 -7.52
N LEU A 68 0.66 1.42 -6.63
CA LEU A 68 0.02 0.72 -5.53
C LEU A 68 0.80 1.05 -4.26
N TYR A 69 0.14 1.72 -3.33
CA TYR A 69 0.70 2.09 -2.03
C TYR A 69 0.20 1.10 -1.00
N ILE A 70 1.10 0.59 -0.15
CA ILE A 70 0.77 -0.37 0.92
C ILE A 70 1.20 0.22 2.26
N TYR A 71 0.24 0.44 3.15
CA TYR A 71 0.43 0.89 4.52
C TYR A 71 0.10 -0.24 5.51
N PRO A 72 0.95 -0.55 6.49
CA PRO A 72 0.67 -1.59 7.47
C PRO A 72 -0.30 -1.05 8.52
N GLU A 73 -1.53 -1.57 8.61
CA GLU A 73 -2.54 -1.10 9.57
C GLU A 73 -2.52 -1.88 10.89
N THR A 74 -2.36 -3.21 10.79
CA THR A 74 -2.13 -4.12 11.93
C THR A 74 -1.09 -5.16 11.53
N ASP A 75 -0.78 -6.14 12.39
CA ASP A 75 0.13 -7.23 12.02
C ASP A 75 -0.33 -8.08 10.83
N SER A 76 -1.64 -8.12 10.57
CA SER A 76 -2.23 -8.92 9.49
C SER A 76 -3.04 -8.11 8.49
N THR A 77 -3.28 -6.82 8.72
CA THR A 77 -4.03 -5.97 7.79
C THR A 77 -3.15 -4.88 7.21
N VAL A 78 -3.40 -4.57 5.93
CA VAL A 78 -2.81 -3.43 5.24
C VAL A 78 -3.91 -2.56 4.65
N LEU A 79 -3.67 -1.26 4.60
CA LEU A 79 -4.42 -0.35 3.74
C LEU A 79 -3.67 -0.27 2.41
N PHE A 80 -4.43 -0.25 1.32
CA PHE A 80 -3.87 -0.10 -0.01
C PHE A 80 -4.58 1.00 -0.78
N TYR A 81 -3.82 1.71 -1.61
CA TYR A 81 -4.35 2.71 -2.54
C TYR A 81 -3.82 2.46 -3.94
N PHE A 82 -4.71 2.34 -4.92
CA PHE A 82 -4.37 2.37 -6.34
C PHE A 82 -4.47 3.78 -6.90
N ASP A 83 -3.53 4.10 -7.78
CA ASP A 83 -3.58 5.22 -8.71
C ASP A 83 -3.15 4.70 -10.08
N ILE A 84 -4.09 4.54 -11.01
CA ILE A 84 -3.85 3.90 -12.30
C ILE A 84 -4.30 4.82 -13.42
N SER A 85 -3.49 4.89 -14.47
CA SER A 85 -3.79 5.56 -15.72
C SER A 85 -3.83 4.56 -16.88
N SER A 86 -4.83 4.68 -17.76
CA SER A 86 -4.90 3.89 -18.99
C SER A 86 -3.88 4.33 -20.05
N GLY A 87 -3.20 5.47 -19.85
CA GLY A 87 -2.33 6.07 -20.88
C GLY A 87 -3.09 6.61 -22.10
N PHE A 88 -2.33 6.97 -23.14
CA PHE A 88 -2.86 7.46 -24.42
C PHE A 88 -3.79 6.41 -25.08
N PRO A 89 -4.86 6.83 -25.79
CA PRO A 89 -5.32 8.20 -26.03
C PRO A 89 -6.31 8.72 -24.98
N SER A 90 -6.91 7.84 -24.18
CA SER A 90 -8.02 8.22 -23.31
C SER A 90 -7.59 8.85 -22.00
N TYR A 91 -6.38 8.55 -21.52
CA TYR A 91 -5.82 9.02 -20.25
C TYR A 91 -6.81 8.92 -19.09
N ASN A 92 -7.62 7.86 -19.09
CA ASN A 92 -8.53 7.61 -17.99
C ASN A 92 -7.70 7.35 -16.75
N VAL A 93 -8.16 7.86 -15.63
CA VAL A 93 -7.56 7.59 -14.32
C VAL A 93 -8.58 6.93 -13.42
N GLY A 94 -8.11 6.01 -12.58
CA GLY A 94 -8.96 5.40 -11.57
C GLY A 94 -8.16 5.15 -10.31
N THR A 95 -8.81 5.42 -9.19
CA THR A 95 -8.23 5.24 -7.87
C THR A 95 -9.12 4.32 -7.05
N LEU A 96 -8.51 3.54 -6.17
CA LEU A 96 -9.22 2.63 -5.29
C LEU A 96 -8.52 2.54 -3.96
N TYR A 97 -9.21 2.93 -2.89
CA TYR A 97 -8.72 2.86 -1.52
C TYR A 97 -9.43 1.75 -0.75
N GLY A 98 -8.66 0.81 -0.19
CA GLY A 98 -9.23 -0.36 0.48
C GLY A 98 -8.36 -0.91 1.60
N ARG A 99 -8.93 -1.90 2.31
CA ARG A 99 -8.28 -2.64 3.38
C ARG A 99 -8.20 -4.12 3.00
N LEU A 100 -7.06 -4.73 3.28
CA LEU A 100 -6.78 -6.11 2.94
C LEU A 100 -6.27 -6.90 4.15
N LEU A 101 -6.90 -8.04 4.42
CA LEU A 101 -6.38 -9.04 5.34
C LEU A 101 -5.35 -9.93 4.62
N ILE A 102 -4.17 -10.07 5.22
CA ILE A 102 -3.05 -10.83 4.67
C ILE A 102 -2.90 -12.16 5.40
N LYS A 103 -3.02 -13.25 4.64
CA LYS A 103 -2.74 -14.62 5.10
C LYS A 103 -1.78 -15.27 4.11
N ASN A 104 -0.64 -15.76 4.60
CA ASN A 104 0.38 -16.43 3.79
C ASN A 104 0.82 -15.60 2.57
N ASN A 105 1.09 -14.30 2.77
CA ASN A 105 1.43 -13.34 1.71
C ASN A 105 0.35 -13.16 0.63
N LYS A 106 -0.89 -13.56 0.90
CA LYS A 106 -2.01 -13.39 -0.03
C LYS A 106 -3.13 -12.61 0.64
N GLY A 107 -3.89 -11.87 -0.15
CA GLY A 107 -5.12 -11.23 0.29
C GLY A 107 -6.15 -11.22 -0.83
N ILE A 108 -7.42 -11.22 -0.45
CA ILE A 108 -8.55 -11.02 -1.37
C ILE A 108 -9.30 -9.78 -0.93
N TYR A 109 -9.41 -8.80 -1.83
CA TYR A 109 -10.25 -7.63 -1.64
C TYR A 109 -11.56 -7.82 -2.39
N ASN A 110 -12.67 -7.75 -1.66
CA ASN A 110 -14.01 -7.79 -2.24
C ASN A 110 -14.60 -6.38 -2.18
N TYR A 111 -15.09 -5.87 -3.30
CA TYR A 111 -15.81 -4.60 -3.35
C TYR A 111 -17.00 -4.68 -4.28
N LYS A 112 -17.90 -3.71 -4.14
CA LYS A 112 -19.08 -3.57 -4.98
C LYS A 112 -19.14 -2.15 -5.48
N LEU A 113 -19.22 -1.99 -6.80
CA LEU A 113 -19.41 -0.68 -7.40
C LEU A 113 -20.85 -0.21 -7.14
N PRO A 114 -21.08 1.09 -6.88
CA PRO A 114 -22.42 1.64 -6.79
C PRO A 114 -23.21 1.33 -8.08
N GLY A 115 -24.45 0.85 -7.93
CA GLY A 115 -25.32 0.55 -9.07
C GLY A 115 -25.08 -0.79 -9.77
N GLU A 116 -23.98 -1.50 -9.47
CA GLU A 116 -23.76 -2.84 -10.03
C GLU A 116 -24.42 -3.93 -9.18
N THR A 117 -24.88 -5.00 -9.82
CA THR A 117 -25.43 -6.18 -9.13
C THR A 117 -24.33 -7.15 -8.69
N GLY A 118 -23.21 -7.18 -9.42
CA GLY A 118 -22.05 -8.02 -9.15
C GLY A 118 -21.14 -7.49 -8.05
N SER A 119 -20.35 -8.39 -7.46
CA SER A 119 -19.22 -8.04 -6.59
C SER A 119 -17.91 -8.28 -7.33
N CYS A 120 -16.99 -7.35 -7.22
CA CYS A 120 -15.64 -7.49 -7.74
C CYS A 120 -14.68 -8.04 -6.70
N LYS A 121 -13.74 -8.88 -7.17
CA LYS A 121 -12.71 -9.47 -6.32
C LYS A 121 -11.34 -9.34 -6.95
N LEU A 122 -10.44 -8.73 -6.20
CA LEU A 122 -9.02 -8.64 -6.55
C LEU A 122 -8.22 -9.54 -5.60
N SER A 123 -7.38 -10.37 -6.19
CA SER A 123 -6.36 -11.13 -5.48
C SER A 123 -5.04 -10.38 -5.49
N PHE A 124 -4.35 -10.41 -4.35
CA PHE A 124 -3.02 -9.85 -4.16
C PHE A 124 -2.09 -10.97 -3.73
N ASP A 125 -0.99 -11.15 -4.46
CA ASP A 125 0.09 -12.07 -4.11
C ASP A 125 1.38 -11.27 -3.86
N PHE A 126 1.80 -11.20 -2.60
CA PHE A 126 2.91 -10.39 -2.14
C PHE A 126 4.22 -11.17 -2.18
N THR A 127 5.21 -10.61 -2.84
CA THR A 127 6.61 -11.05 -2.72
C THR A 127 7.47 -9.94 -2.15
N LYS A 128 8.76 -10.21 -1.89
CA LYS A 128 9.70 -9.16 -1.47
C LYS A 128 9.92 -8.08 -2.54
N LYS A 129 9.75 -8.42 -3.81
CA LYS A 129 10.12 -7.54 -4.95
C LYS A 129 8.94 -6.96 -5.69
N HIS A 130 7.79 -7.61 -5.66
CA HIS A 130 6.60 -7.19 -6.41
C HIS A 130 5.33 -7.73 -5.77
N ILE A 131 4.21 -7.14 -6.15
CA ILE A 131 2.86 -7.62 -5.86
C ILE A 131 2.19 -7.98 -7.18
N VAL A 132 1.66 -9.19 -7.29
CA VAL A 132 0.80 -9.56 -8.40
C VAL A 132 -0.64 -9.29 -8.00
N VAL A 133 -1.32 -8.43 -8.75
CA VAL A 133 -2.74 -8.16 -8.58
C VAL A 133 -3.49 -8.78 -9.74
N LYS A 134 -4.57 -9.50 -9.48
CA LYS A 134 -5.43 -10.10 -10.51
C LYS A 134 -6.88 -10.08 -10.09
N THR A 135 -7.75 -9.85 -11.07
CA THR A 135 -9.17 -10.18 -10.96
C THR A 135 -9.29 -11.69 -10.72
N VAL A 136 -10.11 -12.08 -9.73
CA VAL A 136 -10.32 -13.50 -9.42
C VAL A 136 -11.03 -14.19 -10.60
N GLU A 137 -10.62 -15.41 -10.92
CA GLU A 137 -11.15 -16.20 -12.04
C GLU A 137 -12.69 -16.35 -11.98
N GLY A 138 -13.32 -16.31 -13.15
CA GLY A 138 -14.79 -16.37 -13.28
C GLY A 138 -15.50 -15.04 -13.04
N MET A 139 -14.76 -13.94 -12.85
CA MET A 139 -15.31 -12.58 -12.75
C MET A 139 -15.01 -11.77 -14.01
N THR A 140 -15.91 -10.84 -14.35
CA THR A 140 -15.65 -9.79 -15.35
C THR A 140 -14.53 -8.87 -14.86
N ALA A 141 -13.78 -8.26 -15.79
CA ALA A 141 -12.66 -7.39 -15.46
C ALA A 141 -13.08 -6.33 -14.42
N CYS A 142 -12.46 -6.40 -13.24
CA CYS A 142 -12.82 -5.56 -12.12
C CYS A 142 -12.27 -4.16 -12.30
N SER A 143 -13.12 -3.30 -12.88
CA SER A 143 -12.80 -1.92 -13.16
C SER A 143 -13.16 -1.01 -11.96
N PHE A 144 -12.53 0.15 -11.87
CA PHE A 144 -12.92 1.22 -10.93
C PHE A 144 -12.75 2.61 -11.57
N GLY A 145 -13.11 2.66 -12.84
CA GLY A 145 -13.07 3.82 -13.74
C GLY A 145 -13.26 3.33 -15.19
N PRO A 146 -13.45 4.21 -16.18
CA PRO A 146 -13.54 3.80 -17.57
C PRO A 146 -12.23 3.13 -18.02
N ASN A 147 -12.26 1.83 -18.33
CA ASN A 147 -11.10 1.04 -18.75
C ASN A 147 -9.91 1.04 -17.75
N ILE A 148 -10.18 1.07 -16.44
CA ILE A 148 -9.14 1.03 -15.41
C ILE A 148 -9.08 -0.35 -14.77
N ILE A 149 -8.09 -1.15 -15.17
CA ILE A 149 -7.92 -2.53 -14.71
C ILE A 149 -6.67 -2.61 -13.81
N ALA A 150 -6.82 -3.17 -12.62
CA ALA A 150 -5.70 -3.34 -11.66
C ALA A 150 -4.85 -4.60 -11.91
N ASP A 151 -5.22 -5.45 -12.86
CA ASP A 151 -4.50 -6.68 -13.18
C ASP A 151 -3.10 -6.36 -13.72
N ASN A 152 -2.08 -6.53 -12.86
CA ASN A 152 -0.70 -6.31 -13.24
C ASN A 152 0.28 -6.93 -12.22
N ARG A 153 1.57 -6.86 -12.54
CA ARG A 153 2.67 -7.07 -11.60
C ARG A 153 3.27 -5.71 -11.24
N TYR A 154 3.05 -5.29 -10.01
CA TYR A 154 3.57 -4.03 -9.47
C TYR A 154 4.92 -4.29 -8.81
N PHE A 155 6.00 -3.74 -9.37
CA PHE A 155 7.35 -3.87 -8.82
C PHE A 155 7.58 -2.86 -7.71
N ARG A 156 8.26 -3.26 -6.65
CA ARG A 156 8.59 -2.38 -5.52
C ARG A 156 9.51 -1.27 -6.01
N TYR A 157 9.01 -0.05 -6.01
CA TYR A 157 9.75 1.17 -6.34
C TYR A 157 10.41 1.76 -5.08
N ASN A 158 9.68 1.79 -3.97
CA ASN A 158 10.16 2.32 -2.70
C ASN A 158 9.69 1.45 -1.52
N GLY A 159 10.59 1.13 -0.59
CA GLY A 159 10.28 0.33 0.61
C GLY A 159 9.87 1.15 1.83
N ALA A 160 9.95 2.48 1.78
CA ALA A 160 9.48 3.36 2.85
C ALA A 160 7.97 3.23 3.05
N ILE A 161 7.50 3.23 4.30
CA ILE A 161 6.07 3.19 4.61
C ILE A 161 5.44 4.51 4.14
N PRO A 162 4.46 4.48 3.22
CA PRO A 162 3.81 5.71 2.76
C PRO A 162 2.93 6.28 3.89
N GLU A 163 3.11 7.56 4.22
CA GLU A 163 2.30 8.23 5.25
C GLU A 163 0.98 8.77 4.71
N TYR A 164 0.99 9.23 3.45
CA TYR A 164 -0.18 9.78 2.78
C TYR A 164 -0.12 9.56 1.25
N VAL A 165 -1.27 9.75 0.61
CA VAL A 165 -1.40 9.87 -0.86
C VAL A 165 -2.29 11.06 -1.22
N LYS A 166 -2.09 11.60 -2.42
CA LYS A 166 -2.98 12.61 -3.02
C LYS A 166 -4.03 11.90 -3.87
N SER A 167 -5.28 12.34 -3.74
CA SER A 167 -6.41 11.80 -4.48
C SER A 167 -7.24 12.95 -5.03
N GLY A 168 -6.86 13.46 -6.20
CA GLY A 168 -7.40 14.73 -6.70
C GLY A 168 -7.02 15.86 -5.74
N THR A 169 -8.01 16.61 -5.25
CA THR A 169 -7.81 17.68 -4.25
C THR A 169 -7.60 17.17 -2.83
N ASP A 170 -7.91 15.90 -2.56
CA ASP A 170 -7.87 15.35 -1.22
C ASP A 170 -6.51 14.77 -0.86
N THR A 171 -6.25 14.68 0.43
CA THR A 171 -5.09 13.96 0.99
C THR A 171 -5.59 12.87 1.89
N ILE A 172 -5.24 11.63 1.58
CA ILE A 172 -5.52 10.47 2.43
C ILE A 172 -4.30 10.27 3.32
N ILE A 173 -4.45 10.51 4.62
CA ILE A 173 -3.43 10.19 5.62
C ILE A 173 -3.75 8.79 6.16
N PHE A 174 -2.90 7.79 5.87
CA PHE A 174 -3.24 6.39 6.13
C PHE A 174 -3.49 6.08 7.61
N SER A 175 -2.79 6.77 8.52
CA SER A 175 -2.90 6.54 9.96
C SER A 175 -4.23 7.01 10.57
N THR A 176 -4.96 7.90 9.90
CA THR A 176 -6.18 8.53 10.43
C THR A 176 -7.40 8.36 9.54
N MET A 177 -7.20 8.19 8.23
CA MET A 177 -8.28 8.06 7.25
C MET A 177 -8.48 6.59 6.88
N SER A 178 -9.54 5.97 7.42
CA SER A 178 -9.94 4.63 7.02
C SER A 178 -10.54 4.62 5.61
N PRO A 179 -10.44 3.50 4.87
CA PRO A 179 -11.13 3.35 3.59
C PRO A 179 -12.64 3.57 3.68
N GLU A 180 -13.29 3.16 4.77
CA GLU A 180 -14.72 3.33 4.95
C GLU A 180 -15.11 4.81 5.00
N ASN A 181 -14.38 5.60 5.79
CA ASN A 181 -14.66 7.02 5.97
C ASN A 181 -14.42 7.79 4.66
N TYR A 182 -13.31 7.49 3.98
CA TYR A 182 -12.99 8.08 2.69
C TYR A 182 -14.02 7.70 1.61
N ASN A 183 -14.37 6.41 1.49
CA ASN A 183 -15.31 5.96 0.47
C ASN A 183 -16.74 6.48 0.74
N GLN A 184 -17.10 6.71 2.01
CA GLN A 184 -18.37 7.33 2.37
C GLN A 184 -18.40 8.81 2.00
N SER A 185 -17.33 9.57 2.26
CA SER A 185 -17.28 11.00 1.91
C SER A 185 -17.40 11.22 0.40
N LYS A 186 -16.87 10.29 -0.42
CA LYS A 186 -16.99 10.33 -1.88
C LYS A 186 -18.40 10.06 -2.39
N LYS A 187 -19.19 9.23 -1.70
CA LYS A 187 -20.60 8.97 -2.10
C LYS A 187 -21.50 10.18 -1.89
N THR A 188 -21.22 10.99 -0.87
CA THR A 188 -22.01 12.18 -0.52
C THR A 188 -21.72 13.42 -1.38
N THR A 189 -20.72 13.37 -2.27
CA THR A 189 -20.32 14.48 -3.14
C THR A 189 -20.85 14.35 -4.57
N ILE A 190 -21.66 13.33 -4.86
CA ILE A 190 -22.35 13.18 -6.15
C ILE A 190 -23.68 13.96 -6.06
N PRO A 191 -23.87 15.06 -6.80
CA PRO A 191 -25.14 15.79 -6.85
C PRO A 191 -26.27 14.98 -7.50
#